data_AF-A0A0H4JDD3-F1
#
_entry.id   AF-A0A0H4JDD3-F1
#
_cell.length_a   1.000
_cell.length_b   1.000
_cell.length_c   1.000
_cell.angle_alpha   90.00
_cell.angle_beta   90.00
_cell.angle_gamma   90.00
#
_symmetry.space_group_name_H-M   'P 1'
#
loop_
_entity.id
_entity.type
_entity.pdbx_description
1 polymer ?
#
loop_
_entity_poly.entity_id
_entity_poly.type
_entity_poly.pdbx_seq_one_letter_code
_entity_poly.pdbx_strand_id
1 'polypeptide(L)'
;HMTEWPLKIEYSIDVGSGVCLGLEGRSGSDMDCMGFLFINAIKSSVLTDMTYPSLAMYTPQVNKEYVKSVSYHNGSTAAQEHKCAYSRSVTKSTTWSTTTKIESTISLTVKAGIPDLVEVSGGFSVTVGAAQTTSMTSSETITESDEVKVTVPAGKTMTVEATVGRAVIDLPYS
;
A
#
# COMPACT_ATOMS: atom_id res chain seq x y z
N HIS A 1 -0.36 -56.54 2.17
CA HIS A 1 -0.49 -55.06 2.07
C HIS A 1 0.28 -54.37 3.19
N MET A 2 0.60 -53.07 3.06
CA MET A 2 1.39 -52.28 4.04
C MET A 2 0.77 -52.26 5.46
N THR A 3 -0.50 -52.64 5.61
CA THR A 3 -1.23 -52.76 6.87
C THR A 3 -0.95 -54.05 7.66
N GLU A 4 -0.26 -55.03 7.07
CA GLU A 4 -0.01 -56.34 7.71
C GLU A 4 1.29 -56.38 8.52
N TRP A 5 2.23 -55.47 8.24
CA TRP A 5 3.56 -55.47 8.85
C TRP A 5 3.66 -54.33 9.87
N PRO A 6 4.12 -54.58 11.11
CA PRO A 6 4.27 -53.55 12.11
C PRO A 6 5.41 -52.58 11.76
N LEU A 7 5.26 -51.33 12.19
CA LEU A 7 6.33 -50.33 12.11
C LEU A 7 7.56 -50.80 12.92
N LYS A 8 8.75 -50.53 12.38
CA LYS A 8 10.02 -50.91 13.00
C LYS A 8 10.75 -49.70 13.57
N ILE A 9 11.42 -48.93 12.70
CA ILE A 9 12.25 -47.78 13.07
C ILE A 9 11.51 -46.51 12.68
N GLU A 10 11.40 -45.59 13.61
CA GLU A 10 10.96 -44.23 13.36
C GLU A 10 12.16 -43.36 12.97
N TYR A 11 12.02 -42.59 11.89
CA TYR A 11 13.01 -41.61 11.46
C TYR A 11 12.45 -40.20 11.70
N SER A 12 12.88 -39.56 12.78
CA SER A 12 12.50 -38.17 13.06
C SER A 12 13.26 -37.21 12.15
N ILE A 13 12.54 -36.28 11.52
CA ILE A 13 13.09 -35.35 10.52
C ILE A 13 13.09 -33.93 11.10
N ASP A 14 14.18 -33.20 10.89
CA ASP A 14 14.21 -31.76 11.13
C ASP A 14 13.41 -31.04 10.03
N VAL A 15 12.35 -30.35 10.44
CA VAL A 15 11.45 -29.64 9.52
C VAL A 15 11.88 -28.20 9.25
N GLY A 16 13.00 -27.74 9.82
CA GLY A 16 13.52 -26.38 9.63
C GLY A 16 12.50 -25.32 10.06
N SER A 17 12.00 -24.53 9.11
CA SER A 17 10.94 -23.54 9.37
C SER A 17 9.54 -24.14 9.50
N GLY A 18 9.35 -25.40 9.14
CA GLY A 18 8.04 -26.06 9.02
C GLY A 18 7.31 -25.76 7.70
N VAL A 19 7.86 -24.92 6.83
CA VAL A 19 7.26 -24.59 5.52
C VAL A 19 7.62 -25.68 4.50
N CYS A 20 6.65 -26.54 4.19
CA CYS A 20 6.80 -27.61 3.20
C CYS A 20 6.57 -27.09 1.78
N LEU A 21 7.55 -27.27 0.90
CA LEU A 21 7.49 -26.96 -0.52
C LEU A 21 6.87 -28.10 -1.35
N GLY A 22 6.87 -29.32 -0.81
CA GLY A 22 6.36 -30.50 -1.51
C GLY A 22 7.08 -31.78 -1.11
N LEU A 23 7.03 -32.76 -2.01
CA LEU A 23 7.57 -34.09 -1.82
C LEU A 23 8.63 -34.40 -2.87
N GLU A 24 9.64 -35.18 -2.50
CA GLU A 24 10.63 -35.72 -3.43
C GLU A 24 10.85 -37.20 -3.14
N GLY A 25 11.02 -38.04 -4.16
CA GLY A 25 11.11 -39.48 -3.97
C GLY A 25 11.19 -40.28 -5.25
N ARG A 26 10.95 -41.58 -5.13
CA ARG A 26 10.88 -42.53 -6.25
C ARG A 26 9.63 -43.40 -6.08
N SER A 27 9.06 -43.78 -7.22
CA SER A 27 7.90 -44.67 -7.27
C SER A 27 7.97 -45.61 -8.45
N GLY A 28 7.39 -46.80 -8.29
CA GLY A 28 7.12 -47.79 -9.32
C GLY A 28 5.66 -48.20 -9.26
N SER A 29 5.39 -49.44 -8.85
CA SER A 29 4.02 -49.88 -8.53
C SER A 29 3.51 -49.28 -7.21
N ASP A 30 4.42 -49.03 -6.28
CA ASP A 30 4.18 -48.37 -4.99
C ASP A 30 5.15 -47.19 -4.81
N MET A 31 5.09 -46.51 -3.66
CA MET A 31 6.08 -45.51 -3.27
C MET A 31 7.35 -46.19 -2.72
N ASP A 32 8.44 -46.21 -3.50
CA ASP A 32 9.70 -46.83 -3.10
C ASP A 32 10.42 -46.03 -2.01
N CYS A 33 10.45 -44.69 -2.15
CA CYS A 33 10.95 -43.76 -1.14
C CYS A 33 10.31 -42.38 -1.29
N MET A 34 10.17 -41.66 -0.18
CA MET A 34 9.62 -40.29 -0.17
C MET A 34 10.24 -39.49 0.97
N GLY A 35 10.49 -38.21 0.72
CA GLY A 35 10.83 -37.19 1.69
C GLY A 35 10.03 -35.92 1.46
N PHE A 36 9.96 -35.08 2.49
CA PHE A 36 9.35 -33.75 2.42
C PHE A 36 10.45 -32.70 2.24
N LEU A 37 10.22 -31.76 1.33
CA LEU A 37 11.09 -30.62 1.09
C LEU A 37 10.66 -29.48 1.99
N PHE A 38 11.48 -29.10 2.97
CA PHE A 38 11.20 -27.96 3.85
C PHE A 38 12.15 -26.80 3.59
N ILE A 39 11.63 -25.57 3.71
CA ILE A 39 12.49 -24.39 3.82
C ILE A 39 13.19 -24.45 5.19
N ASN A 40 14.50 -24.25 5.20
CA ASN A 40 15.26 -24.10 6.45
C ASN A 40 14.77 -22.91 7.28
N ALA A 41 15.26 -22.79 8.52
CA ALA A 41 14.89 -21.70 9.42
C ALA A 41 14.95 -20.33 8.73
N ILE A 42 13.81 -19.64 8.70
CA ILE A 42 13.65 -18.36 8.01
C ILE A 42 14.01 -17.23 8.97
N LYS A 43 15.06 -16.47 8.64
CA LYS A 43 15.43 -15.27 9.41
C LYS A 43 14.56 -14.06 9.05
N SER A 44 14.28 -13.88 7.76
CA SER A 44 13.52 -12.75 7.22
C SER A 44 12.92 -13.11 5.88
N SER A 45 11.74 -12.55 5.59
CA SER A 45 11.10 -12.64 4.27
C SER A 45 10.66 -11.25 3.81
N VAL A 46 11.13 -10.87 2.63
CA VAL A 46 11.00 -9.49 2.12
C VAL A 46 10.57 -9.55 0.66
N LEU A 47 9.47 -8.87 0.34
CA LEU A 47 9.10 -8.54 -1.03
C LEU A 47 9.86 -7.26 -1.43
N THR A 48 10.74 -7.37 -2.41
CA THR A 48 11.68 -6.31 -2.83
C THR A 48 11.70 -6.19 -4.35
N ASP A 49 12.47 -5.24 -4.88
CA ASP A 49 12.67 -5.02 -6.32
C ASP A 49 11.38 -4.72 -7.08
N MET A 50 10.48 -4.03 -6.38
CA MET A 50 9.13 -3.70 -6.83
C MET A 50 9.11 -2.82 -8.07
N THR A 51 8.29 -3.21 -9.05
CA THR A 51 8.02 -2.46 -10.27
C THR A 51 6.53 -2.27 -10.48
N TYR A 52 6.14 -1.17 -11.15
CA TYR A 52 4.76 -0.83 -11.48
C TYR A 52 4.61 -0.68 -13.00
N PRO A 53 4.42 -1.78 -13.74
CA PRO A 53 4.57 -1.78 -15.21
C PRO A 53 3.63 -0.82 -15.95
N SER A 54 2.43 -0.58 -15.41
CA SER A 54 1.42 0.30 -16.03
C SER A 54 1.37 1.71 -15.45
N LEU A 55 2.29 2.08 -14.53
CA LEU A 55 2.27 3.38 -13.84
C LEU A 55 2.25 4.56 -14.82
N ALA A 56 3.08 4.52 -15.86
CA ALA A 56 3.23 5.63 -16.80
C ALA A 56 1.95 5.93 -17.62
N MET A 57 1.06 4.94 -17.75
CA MET A 57 -0.21 5.05 -18.48
C MET A 57 -1.40 5.15 -17.53
N TYR A 58 -1.16 5.18 -16.21
CA TYR A 58 -2.21 5.17 -15.21
C TYR A 58 -2.79 6.57 -15.01
N THR A 59 -4.08 6.71 -15.27
CA THR A 59 -4.83 7.93 -15.01
C THR A 59 -5.62 7.76 -13.71
N PRO A 60 -5.28 8.46 -12.62
CA PRO A 60 -5.98 8.32 -11.36
C PRO A 60 -7.41 8.88 -11.43
N GLN A 61 -8.36 8.15 -10.86
CA GLN A 61 -9.73 8.64 -10.64
C GLN A 61 -9.78 9.40 -9.31
N VAL A 62 -9.73 10.73 -9.39
CA VAL A 62 -9.66 11.60 -8.21
C VAL A 62 -11.03 12.17 -7.88
N ASN A 63 -11.55 11.79 -6.72
CA ASN A 63 -12.74 12.39 -6.13
C ASN A 63 -12.33 13.62 -5.32
N LYS A 64 -12.94 14.76 -5.62
CA LYS A 64 -12.77 15.97 -4.82
C LYS A 64 -13.66 15.88 -3.59
N GLU A 65 -13.05 16.06 -2.43
CA GLU A 65 -13.77 16.13 -1.17
C GLU A 65 -13.63 17.53 -0.58
N TYR A 66 -14.74 18.05 -0.12
CA TYR A 66 -14.81 19.39 0.43
C TYR A 66 -14.25 19.44 1.85
N VAL A 67 -13.40 20.44 2.12
CA VAL A 67 -12.80 20.67 3.45
C VAL A 67 -13.47 21.86 4.12
N LYS A 68 -13.53 23.01 3.43
CA LYS A 68 -14.00 24.28 4.00
C LYS A 68 -14.37 25.27 2.90
N SER A 69 -15.36 26.12 3.15
CA SER A 69 -15.63 27.33 2.35
C SER A 69 -15.89 28.50 3.29
N VAL A 70 -15.28 29.65 2.97
CA VAL A 70 -15.48 30.90 3.69
C VAL A 70 -15.59 32.03 2.69
N SER A 71 -16.56 32.91 2.90
CA SER A 71 -16.73 34.13 2.11
C SER A 71 -16.33 35.36 2.92
N TYR A 72 -15.49 36.20 2.34
CA TYR A 72 -15.04 37.47 2.90
C TYR A 72 -15.64 38.61 2.08
N HIS A 73 -16.42 39.47 2.72
CA HIS A 73 -16.99 40.66 2.09
C HIS A 73 -16.27 41.92 2.59
N ASN A 74 -15.73 42.71 1.66
CA ASN A 74 -15.09 43.98 1.97
C ASN A 74 -16.02 45.15 1.57
N GLY A 75 -16.71 45.71 2.57
CA GLY A 75 -17.56 46.90 2.39
C GLY A 75 -16.79 48.23 2.42
N SER A 76 -15.47 48.21 2.58
CA SER A 76 -14.65 49.43 2.64
C SER A 76 -14.18 49.89 1.26
N THR A 77 -13.53 51.06 1.22
CA THR A 77 -12.97 51.67 0.00
C THR A 77 -11.52 51.27 -0.29
N ALA A 78 -10.88 50.51 0.61
CA ALA A 78 -9.52 50.00 0.46
C ALA A 78 -9.50 48.46 0.45
N ALA A 79 -8.44 47.85 -0.07
CA ALA A 79 -8.29 46.40 -0.02
C ALA A 79 -8.10 45.90 1.43
N GLN A 80 -8.64 44.72 1.75
CA GLN A 80 -8.53 44.08 3.05
C GLN A 80 -7.84 42.72 2.92
N GLU A 81 -6.97 42.38 3.86
CA GLU A 81 -6.31 41.07 3.90
C GLU A 81 -6.95 40.17 4.96
N HIS A 82 -7.23 38.93 4.58
CA HIS A 82 -7.68 37.87 5.47
C HIS A 82 -6.75 36.66 5.41
N LYS A 83 -6.80 35.84 6.44
CA LYS A 83 -6.15 34.53 6.50
C LYS A 83 -7.20 33.45 6.57
N CYS A 84 -7.11 32.47 5.68
CA CYS A 84 -7.95 31.29 5.69
C CYS A 84 -7.07 30.07 5.97
N ALA A 85 -7.10 29.60 7.23
CA ALA A 85 -6.47 28.34 7.61
C ALA A 85 -7.48 27.18 7.50
N TYR A 86 -7.01 26.02 7.07
CA TYR A 86 -7.76 24.77 7.05
C TYR A 86 -6.90 23.60 7.50
N SER A 87 -7.57 22.56 8.02
CA SER A 87 -6.93 21.32 8.47
C SER A 87 -7.89 20.16 8.31
N ARG A 88 -7.39 19.00 7.91
CA ARG A 88 -8.15 17.76 7.80
C ARG A 88 -7.26 16.54 8.02
N SER A 89 -7.79 15.55 8.75
CA SER A 89 -7.16 14.25 8.83
C SER A 89 -7.52 13.39 7.61
N VAL A 90 -6.51 12.80 6.98
CA VAL A 90 -6.64 11.89 5.85
C VAL A 90 -5.91 10.58 6.16
N THR A 91 -6.50 9.46 5.75
CA THR A 91 -5.90 8.14 5.94
C THR A 91 -5.38 7.63 4.60
N LYS A 92 -4.06 7.39 4.54
CA LYS A 92 -3.38 6.71 3.44
C LYS A 92 -3.24 5.24 3.80
N SER A 93 -3.59 4.36 2.87
CA SER A 93 -3.51 2.91 3.09
C SER A 93 -2.89 2.24 1.88
N THR A 94 -2.17 1.15 2.13
CA THR A 94 -1.52 0.34 1.10
C THR A 94 -1.70 -1.13 1.41
N THR A 95 -2.05 -1.91 0.40
CA THR A 95 -2.22 -3.35 0.49
C THR A 95 -1.54 -3.99 -0.70
N TRP A 96 -0.71 -4.99 -0.45
CA TRP A 96 -0.09 -5.81 -1.49
C TRP A 96 -0.77 -7.17 -1.51
N SER A 97 -1.36 -7.56 -2.64
CA SER A 97 -2.05 -8.84 -2.79
C SER A 97 -1.06 -9.96 -3.13
N THR A 98 -1.20 -11.14 -2.52
CA THR A 98 -0.48 -12.35 -2.93
C THR A 98 -1.49 -13.40 -3.44
N THR A 99 -1.04 -14.32 -4.29
CA THR A 99 -1.88 -15.40 -4.82
C THR A 99 -1.82 -16.66 -3.96
N THR A 100 -0.67 -16.92 -3.33
CA THR A 100 -0.40 -18.18 -2.61
C THR A 100 -0.71 -18.13 -1.12
N LYS A 101 -1.17 -16.97 -0.60
CA LYS A 101 -1.41 -16.73 0.83
C LYS A 101 -0.20 -17.00 1.72
N ILE A 102 1.00 -16.89 1.16
CA ILE A 102 2.27 -17.15 1.87
C ILE A 102 2.43 -16.26 3.11
N GLU A 103 1.78 -15.09 3.14
CA GLU A 103 1.73 -14.17 4.28
C GLU A 103 1.03 -14.76 5.52
N SER A 104 0.24 -15.83 5.37
CA SER A 104 -0.38 -16.55 6.50
C SER A 104 0.60 -17.46 7.24
N THR A 105 1.66 -17.89 6.56
CA THR A 105 2.64 -18.86 7.07
C THR A 105 3.95 -18.16 7.43
N ILE A 106 4.28 -17.09 6.71
CA ILE A 106 5.54 -16.37 6.84
C ILE A 106 5.24 -14.88 7.05
N SER A 107 5.90 -14.27 8.03
CA SER A 107 5.84 -12.82 8.22
C SER A 107 6.57 -12.11 7.08
N LEU A 108 5.80 -11.54 6.17
CA LEU A 108 6.31 -10.78 5.02
C LEU A 108 6.38 -9.29 5.32
N THR A 109 7.52 -8.72 4.97
CA THR A 109 7.72 -7.27 4.87
C THR A 109 7.87 -6.88 3.40
N VAL A 110 7.53 -5.65 3.07
CA VAL A 110 7.66 -5.09 1.72
C VAL A 110 8.69 -3.98 1.77
N LYS A 111 9.61 -3.95 0.80
CA LYS A 111 10.56 -2.87 0.58
C LYS A 111 10.32 -2.27 -0.81
N ALA A 112 9.54 -1.20 -0.87
CA ALA A 112 9.11 -0.58 -2.13
C ALA A 112 8.85 0.92 -1.96
N GLY A 113 8.92 1.66 -3.07
CA GLY A 113 8.35 3.01 -3.13
C GLY A 113 6.84 2.89 -3.30
N ILE A 114 6.06 3.65 -2.53
CA ILE A 114 4.61 3.60 -2.60
C ILE A 114 4.11 4.61 -3.65
N PRO A 115 3.22 4.22 -4.58
CA PRO A 115 2.59 5.16 -5.50
C PRO A 115 1.77 6.22 -4.75
N ASP A 116 1.97 7.49 -5.07
CA ASP A 116 1.26 8.63 -4.48
C ASP A 116 0.71 9.57 -5.56
N LEU A 117 -0.35 10.28 -5.20
CA LEU A 117 -1.06 11.20 -6.08
C LEU A 117 -0.37 12.56 -6.08
N VAL A 118 -0.16 13.14 -7.27
CA VAL A 118 0.39 14.49 -7.41
C VAL A 118 -0.45 15.32 -8.39
N GLU A 119 -0.62 16.60 -8.08
CA GLU A 119 -1.28 17.57 -8.96
C GLU A 119 -0.27 18.15 -9.96
N VAL A 120 -0.68 18.21 -11.24
CA VAL A 120 0.09 18.74 -12.37
C VAL A 120 -0.79 19.70 -13.17
N SER A 121 -0.21 20.50 -14.06
CA SER A 121 -0.95 21.53 -14.82
C SER A 121 -2.13 21.00 -15.64
N GLY A 122 -2.16 19.70 -15.96
CA GLY A 122 -3.24 19.03 -16.69
C GLY A 122 -4.22 18.22 -15.84
N GLY A 123 -4.10 18.25 -14.50
CA GLY A 123 -4.94 17.46 -13.58
C GLY A 123 -4.09 16.70 -12.55
N PHE A 124 -4.31 15.40 -12.42
CA PHE A 124 -3.60 14.55 -11.46
C PHE A 124 -2.81 13.44 -12.15
N SER A 125 -1.68 13.08 -11.58
CA SER A 125 -0.86 11.94 -12.00
C SER A 125 -0.41 11.13 -10.79
N VAL A 126 0.12 9.94 -11.02
CA VAL A 126 0.66 9.07 -9.95
C VAL A 126 2.17 8.98 -10.13
N THR A 127 2.90 9.12 -9.02
CA THR A 127 4.36 9.00 -8.97
C THR A 127 4.76 8.05 -7.86
N VAL A 128 6.00 7.57 -7.86
CA VAL A 128 6.50 6.64 -6.83
C VAL A 128 7.55 7.36 -6.00
N GLY A 129 7.36 7.33 -4.67
CA GLY A 129 8.30 7.91 -3.72
C GLY A 129 9.55 7.05 -3.50
N ALA A 130 10.39 7.47 -2.55
CA ALA A 130 11.54 6.69 -2.12
C ALA A 130 11.12 5.33 -1.54
N ALA A 131 11.97 4.31 -1.72
CA ALA A 131 11.70 2.99 -1.19
C ALA A 131 11.73 2.99 0.35
N GLN A 132 10.70 2.39 0.95
CA GLN A 132 10.54 2.25 2.40
C GLN A 132 10.15 0.82 2.76
N THR A 133 10.34 0.44 4.02
CA THR A 133 9.97 -0.89 4.53
C THR A 133 8.65 -0.83 5.28
N THR A 134 7.68 -1.63 4.84
CA THR A 134 6.32 -1.70 5.39
C THR A 134 5.86 -3.14 5.58
N SER A 135 4.73 -3.34 6.25
CA SER A 135 3.97 -4.60 6.24
C SER A 135 3.24 -4.81 4.91
N MET A 136 2.66 -6.00 4.68
CA MET A 136 1.79 -6.32 3.53
C MET A 136 0.44 -5.58 3.51
N THR A 137 0.05 -5.01 4.64
CA THR A 137 -1.05 -4.07 4.73
C THR A 137 -0.62 -3.00 5.71
N SER A 138 -0.65 -1.74 5.28
CA SER A 138 -0.29 -0.60 6.11
C SER A 138 -1.34 0.49 6.00
N SER A 139 -1.53 1.24 7.07
CA SER A 139 -2.40 2.40 7.08
C SER A 139 -1.83 3.44 8.02
N GLU A 140 -1.82 4.68 7.57
CA GLU A 140 -1.35 5.84 8.33
C GLU A 140 -2.38 6.96 8.19
N THR A 141 -2.68 7.62 9.30
CA THR A 141 -3.51 8.82 9.30
C THR A 141 -2.61 10.02 9.50
N ILE A 142 -2.60 10.92 8.53
CA ILE A 142 -1.88 12.19 8.57
C ILE A 142 -2.86 13.35 8.68
N THR A 143 -2.41 14.47 9.23
CA THR A 143 -3.17 15.71 9.22
C THR A 143 -2.58 16.64 8.19
N GLU A 144 -3.38 16.97 7.17
CA GLU A 144 -3.05 17.97 6.16
C GLU A 144 -3.62 19.31 6.58
N SER A 145 -2.80 20.36 6.55
CA SER A 145 -3.20 21.70 6.94
C SER A 145 -2.42 22.74 6.14
N ASP A 146 -3.08 23.85 5.82
CA ASP A 146 -2.46 24.98 5.11
C ASP A 146 -3.14 26.29 5.50
N GLU A 147 -2.49 27.41 5.16
CA GLU A 147 -3.00 28.77 5.36
C GLU A 147 -2.82 29.60 4.08
N VAL A 148 -3.94 30.10 3.55
CA VAL A 148 -3.94 30.99 2.39
C VAL A 148 -4.24 32.42 2.81
N LYS A 149 -3.41 33.37 2.33
CA LYS A 149 -3.69 34.81 2.44
C LYS A 149 -4.59 35.26 1.30
N VAL A 150 -5.62 36.02 1.65
CA VAL A 150 -6.70 36.43 0.73
C VAL A 150 -6.81 37.93 0.77
N THR A 151 -6.51 38.60 -0.35
CA THR A 151 -6.68 40.05 -0.47
C THR A 151 -8.00 40.34 -1.16
N VAL A 152 -8.97 40.87 -0.41
CA VAL A 152 -10.32 41.20 -0.89
C VAL A 152 -10.37 42.66 -1.31
N PRO A 153 -10.59 42.96 -2.60
CA PRO A 153 -10.67 44.34 -3.08
C PRO A 153 -11.87 45.11 -2.48
N ALA A 154 -11.79 46.44 -2.52
CA ALA A 154 -12.85 47.32 -2.07
C ALA A 154 -14.20 47.03 -2.75
N GLY A 155 -15.27 46.93 -1.97
CA GLY A 155 -16.63 46.66 -2.45
C GLY A 155 -16.84 45.26 -3.04
N LYS A 156 -15.94 44.30 -2.84
CA LYS A 156 -16.02 42.94 -3.39
C LYS A 156 -16.23 41.88 -2.31
N THR A 157 -16.74 40.74 -2.74
CA THR A 157 -16.78 39.50 -1.96
C THR A 157 -15.89 38.47 -2.63
N MET A 158 -15.07 37.78 -1.86
CA MET A 158 -14.29 36.63 -2.33
C MET A 158 -14.65 35.40 -1.50
N THR A 159 -14.83 34.28 -2.17
CA THR A 159 -15.07 32.98 -1.55
C THR A 159 -13.83 32.12 -1.74
N VAL A 160 -13.37 31.53 -0.64
CA VAL A 160 -12.26 30.58 -0.62
C VAL A 160 -12.83 29.21 -0.37
N GLU A 161 -12.55 28.28 -1.28
CA GLU A 161 -12.95 26.88 -1.15
C GLU A 161 -11.70 26.00 -1.04
N ALA A 162 -11.57 25.29 0.07
CA ALA A 162 -10.54 24.28 0.27
C ALA A 162 -11.13 22.91 -0.02
N THR A 163 -10.45 22.15 -0.89
CA THR A 163 -10.81 20.79 -1.27
C THR A 163 -9.58 19.89 -1.20
N VAL A 164 -9.79 18.59 -1.03
CA VAL A 164 -8.73 17.57 -1.07
C VAL A 164 -9.07 16.53 -2.12
N GLY A 165 -8.06 16.09 -2.87
CA GLY A 165 -8.20 15.01 -3.84
C GLY A 165 -8.01 13.65 -3.19
N ARG A 166 -8.96 12.73 -3.38
CA ARG A 166 -8.85 11.33 -2.95
C ARG A 166 -8.90 10.41 -4.15
N ALA A 167 -7.91 9.53 -4.26
CA ALA A 167 -7.87 8.48 -5.27
C ALA A 167 -7.71 7.10 -4.62
N VAL A 168 -8.28 6.09 -5.27
CA VAL A 168 -7.91 4.69 -5.04
C VAL A 168 -6.99 4.30 -6.18
N ILE A 169 -5.76 3.95 -5.85
CA ILE A 169 -4.76 3.51 -6.82
C ILE A 169 -4.77 1.99 -6.86
N ASP A 170 -5.15 1.43 -8.00
CA ASP A 170 -5.14 0.00 -8.27
C ASP A 170 -4.21 -0.27 -9.45
N LEU A 171 -3.07 -0.90 -9.16
CA LEU A 171 -1.97 -1.10 -10.08
C LEU A 171 -1.41 -2.53 -9.96
N PRO A 172 -1.14 -3.20 -11.08
CA PRO A 172 -0.33 -4.42 -11.07
C PRO A 172 1.10 -4.08 -10.62
N TYR A 173 1.73 -5.04 -9.93
CA TYR A 173 3.10 -4.96 -9.50
C TYR A 173 3.86 -6.27 -9.80
N SER A 174 5.18 -6.18 -9.92
CA SER A 174 6.08 -7.34 -10.05
C SER A 174 7.40 -7.11 -9.36
#